data_AF-A0A949FP60-F1
#
_entry.id   AF-A0A949FP60-F1
#
_cell.length_a   1.000
_cell.length_b   1.000
_cell.length_c   1.000
_cell.angle_alpha   90.00
_cell.angle_beta   90.00
_cell.angle_gamma   90.00
#
_symmetry.space_group_name_H-M   'P 1'
#
loop_
_entity.id
_entity.type
_entity.pdbx_description
1 polymer ?
#
loop_
_entity_poly.entity_id
_entity_poly.type
_entity_poly.pdbx_seq_one_letter_code
_entity_poly.pdbx_strand_id
1 'polypeptide(L)'
;ERIGTAIECAKRKCDWGLRENGGELGLASEGSFGPHPSLPYLKADLELLVFIDLVRGFQLEIMHVSTKTNYATKSIRDFEELAEFARDSQFPSHALIVRPNQWNDPPILFKGIQTIESLEEAFVISRNHSADRRVWVETDMRANHNPTRMQVLREASQKLANRLATACPVCSNPGWGSARIERGLPCQWCQTPTELARYEVWCCPKCHFEQRNPRSDGRTTAEPGNCPRCNP
;
A
#
# COMPACT_ATOMS: atom_id res chain seq x y z
N GLU A 1 -6.47 -15.49 9.16
CA GLU A 1 -7.01 -14.12 9.05
C GLU A 1 -6.07 -13.15 9.78
N ARG A 2 -5.95 -11.89 9.34
CA ARG A 2 -5.08 -10.89 10.01
C ARG A 2 -5.71 -10.51 11.34
N ILE A 3 -5.00 -10.70 12.45
CA ILE A 3 -5.42 -10.22 13.77
C ILE A 3 -4.89 -8.81 13.99
N GLY A 4 -5.77 -7.84 14.24
CA GLY A 4 -5.42 -6.44 14.48
C GLY A 4 -5.20 -5.59 13.21
N THR A 5 -4.77 -4.35 13.41
CA THR A 5 -4.52 -3.38 12.32
C THR A 5 -3.28 -3.77 11.50
N ALA A 6 -3.15 -3.21 10.29
CA ALA A 6 -1.94 -3.39 9.47
C ALA A 6 -0.68 -2.92 10.22
N ILE A 7 -0.78 -1.82 10.98
CA ILE A 7 0.30 -1.27 11.80
C ILE A 7 0.71 -2.23 12.92
N GLU A 8 -0.26 -2.77 13.65
CA GLU A 8 0.02 -3.76 14.68
C GLU A 8 0.69 -5.01 14.11
N CYS A 9 0.25 -5.46 12.93
CA CYS A 9 0.84 -6.62 12.27
C CYS A 9 2.29 -6.37 11.85
N ALA A 10 2.58 -5.20 11.25
CA ALA A 10 3.94 -4.81 10.88
C ALA A 10 4.85 -4.68 12.13
N LYS A 11 4.36 -4.09 13.22
CA LYS A 11 5.10 -4.01 14.49
C LYS A 11 5.43 -5.38 15.06
N ARG A 12 4.45 -6.29 15.11
CA ARG A 12 4.69 -7.67 15.56
C ARG A 12 5.72 -8.39 14.70
N LYS A 13 5.73 -8.17 13.38
CA LYS A 13 6.77 -8.72 12.50
C LYS A 13 8.16 -8.19 12.85
N CYS A 14 8.30 -6.88 13.10
CA CYS A 14 9.55 -6.31 13.59
C CYS A 14 9.96 -6.96 14.92
N ASP A 15 9.05 -7.01 15.90
CA ASP A 15 9.34 -7.56 17.22
C ASP A 15 9.75 -9.04 17.16
N TRP A 16 9.07 -9.85 16.33
CA TRP A 16 9.44 -11.24 16.10
C TRP A 16 10.83 -11.35 15.48
N GLY A 17 11.11 -10.59 14.40
CA GLY A 17 12.43 -10.59 13.76
C GLY A 17 13.55 -10.20 14.72
N LEU A 18 13.33 -9.17 15.54
CA LEU A 18 14.27 -8.70 16.56
C LEU A 18 14.55 -9.77 17.62
N ARG A 19 13.51 -10.43 18.14
CA ARG A 19 13.64 -11.48 19.17
C ARG A 19 14.36 -12.72 18.67
N GLU A 20 14.01 -13.20 17.47
CA GLU A 20 14.58 -14.42 16.91
C GLU A 20 16.05 -14.26 16.50
N ASN A 21 16.46 -13.05 16.08
CA ASN A 21 17.79 -12.80 15.55
C ASN A 21 18.71 -12.01 16.49
N GLY A 22 18.20 -11.53 17.64
CA GLY A 22 18.96 -10.70 18.58
C GLY A 22 19.41 -9.35 18.00
N GLY A 23 18.70 -8.84 16.99
CA GLY A 23 19.01 -7.56 16.34
C GLY A 23 18.54 -6.35 17.16
N GLU A 24 19.08 -5.18 16.84
CA GLU A 24 18.71 -3.91 17.49
C GLU A 24 17.84 -3.00 16.60
N LEU A 25 17.84 -3.27 15.30
CA LEU A 25 17.09 -2.52 14.28
C LEU A 25 16.09 -3.45 13.58
N GLY A 26 14.82 -3.08 13.64
CA GLY A 26 13.72 -3.83 13.04
C GLY A 26 13.14 -3.10 11.86
N LEU A 27 12.89 -3.81 10.76
CA LEU A 27 12.18 -3.29 9.60
C LEU A 27 11.17 -4.33 9.12
N ALA A 28 9.91 -3.92 8.97
CA ALA A 28 8.86 -4.78 8.43
C ALA A 28 7.94 -3.99 7.51
N SER A 29 7.31 -4.72 6.59
CA SER A 29 6.28 -4.21 5.71
C SER A 29 4.95 -4.95 5.85
N GLU A 30 3.87 -4.22 5.60
CA GLU A 30 2.53 -4.73 5.40
C GLU A 30 1.87 -4.04 4.22
N GLY A 31 1.12 -4.80 3.43
CA GLY A 31 0.39 -4.29 2.28
C GLY A 31 -1.10 -4.59 2.38
N SER A 32 -1.91 -3.77 1.73
CA SER A 32 -3.33 -4.05 1.50
C SER A 32 -3.80 -3.49 0.17
N PHE A 33 -4.70 -4.22 -0.48
CA PHE A 33 -5.27 -3.84 -1.76
C PHE A 33 -6.79 -3.68 -1.62
N GLY A 34 -7.34 -2.63 -2.20
CA GLY A 34 -8.76 -2.37 -2.10
C GLY A 34 -9.17 -0.99 -2.63
N PRO A 35 -10.38 -0.53 -2.32
CA PRO A 35 -10.84 0.83 -2.61
C PRO A 35 -9.89 1.90 -2.09
N HIS A 36 -9.62 2.93 -2.89
CA HIS A 36 -8.82 4.08 -2.46
C HIS A 36 -9.54 4.84 -1.34
N PRO A 37 -8.86 5.21 -0.22
CA PRO A 37 -9.52 5.79 0.96
C PRO A 37 -10.34 7.06 0.69
N SER A 38 -9.92 7.88 -0.27
CA SER A 38 -10.63 9.10 -0.68
C SER A 38 -11.46 8.95 -1.95
N LEU A 39 -11.26 7.87 -2.72
CA LEU A 39 -11.90 7.65 -4.04
C LEU A 39 -12.31 6.18 -4.17
N PRO A 40 -13.38 5.72 -3.50
CA PRO A 40 -13.64 4.29 -3.31
C PRO A 40 -13.83 3.45 -4.59
N TYR A 41 -14.07 4.10 -5.73
CA TYR A 41 -14.18 3.44 -7.04
C TYR A 41 -12.83 3.14 -7.69
N LEU A 42 -11.73 3.72 -7.20
CA LEU A 42 -10.37 3.39 -7.66
C LEU A 42 -9.76 2.30 -6.79
N LYS A 43 -9.03 1.39 -7.43
CA LYS A 43 -8.19 0.42 -6.73
C LYS A 43 -6.92 1.10 -6.23
N ALA A 44 -6.50 0.74 -5.04
CA ALA A 44 -5.29 1.25 -4.40
C ALA A 44 -4.45 0.12 -3.84
N ASP A 45 -3.14 0.31 -3.92
CA ASP A 45 -2.11 -0.36 -3.14
C ASP A 45 -1.73 0.55 -1.98
N LEU A 46 -1.92 0.05 -0.75
CA LEU A 46 -1.43 0.69 0.46
C LEU A 46 -0.29 -0.14 1.01
N GLU A 47 0.91 0.44 0.98
CA GLU A 47 2.10 -0.10 1.59
C GLU A 47 2.42 0.63 2.89
N LEU A 48 2.67 -0.14 3.93
CA LEU A 48 3.09 0.31 5.25
C LEU A 48 4.48 -0.24 5.53
N LEU A 49 5.38 0.63 5.97
CA LEU A 49 6.69 0.27 6.52
C LEU A 49 6.77 0.72 7.97
N VAL A 50 7.30 -0.16 8.82
CA VAL A 50 7.60 0.13 10.23
C VAL A 50 9.08 -0.10 10.46
N PHE A 51 9.76 0.91 10.98
CA PHE A 51 11.14 0.85 11.45
C PHE A 51 11.18 1.01 12.97
N ILE A 52 11.95 0.17 13.66
CA ILE A 52 12.16 0.22 15.10
C ILE A 52 13.66 0.28 15.37
N ASP A 53 14.10 1.25 16.16
CA ASP A 53 15.48 1.36 16.65
C ASP A 53 15.46 1.23 18.17
N LEU A 54 15.91 0.06 18.67
CA LEU A 54 15.96 -0.24 20.10
C LEU A 54 17.06 0.55 20.81
N VAL A 55 18.17 0.85 20.13
CA VAL A 55 19.31 1.59 20.71
C VAL A 55 18.91 3.03 21.00
N ARG A 56 18.24 3.68 20.04
CA ARG A 56 17.78 5.06 20.17
C ARG A 56 16.41 5.17 20.81
N GLY A 57 15.67 4.07 20.94
CA GLY A 57 14.37 4.01 21.61
C GLY A 57 13.28 4.75 20.85
N PHE A 58 13.17 4.57 19.53
CA PHE A 58 12.09 5.16 18.73
C PHE A 58 11.57 4.22 17.65
N GLN A 59 10.36 4.51 17.17
CA GLN A 59 9.75 3.83 16.03
C GLN A 59 9.33 4.86 14.98
N LEU A 60 9.36 4.46 13.71
CA LEU A 60 8.95 5.28 12.59
C LEU A 60 8.05 4.49 11.65
N GLU A 61 6.89 5.07 11.34
CA GLU A 61 5.88 4.48 10.47
C GLU A 61 5.78 5.32 9.18
N ILE A 62 5.74 4.64 8.04
CA ILE A 62 5.56 5.25 6.72
C ILE A 62 4.43 4.51 6.00
N MET A 63 3.39 5.25 5.63
CA MET A 63 2.34 4.77 4.75
C MET A 63 2.49 5.39 3.36
N HIS A 64 2.26 4.58 2.34
CA HIS A 64 2.23 5.01 0.96
C HIS A 64 1.04 4.40 0.25
N VAL A 65 0.18 5.27 -0.27
CA VAL A 65 -0.94 4.88 -1.14
C VAL A 65 -0.56 5.15 -2.59
N SER A 66 -0.84 4.19 -3.46
CA SER A 66 -0.66 4.27 -4.91
C SER A 66 -1.90 3.74 -5.62
N THR A 67 -2.32 4.41 -6.70
CA THR A 67 -3.34 3.90 -7.62
C THR A 67 -2.75 3.08 -8.77
N LYS A 68 -1.42 2.98 -8.85
CA LYS A 68 -0.72 2.12 -9.80
C LYS A 68 -0.73 0.69 -9.27
N THR A 69 -1.78 -0.06 -9.62
CA THR A 69 -1.94 -1.45 -9.20
C THR A 69 -2.69 -2.23 -10.27
N ASN A 70 -2.29 -3.49 -10.48
CA ASN A 70 -3.04 -4.45 -11.30
C ASN A 70 -4.00 -5.30 -10.46
N TYR A 71 -4.20 -4.98 -9.16
CA TYR A 71 -5.05 -5.76 -8.26
C TYR A 71 -6.40 -6.12 -8.89
N ALA A 72 -6.60 -7.39 -9.19
CA ALA A 72 -7.82 -7.85 -9.83
C ALA A 72 -8.14 -9.27 -9.43
N THR A 73 -9.43 -9.58 -9.49
CA THR A 73 -9.98 -10.90 -9.24
C THR A 73 -11.19 -11.07 -10.14
N LYS A 74 -11.38 -12.26 -10.69
CA LYS A 74 -12.52 -12.59 -11.56
C LYS A 74 -12.88 -14.07 -11.40
N SER A 75 -14.18 -14.36 -11.43
CA SER A 75 -14.73 -15.71 -11.61
C SER A 75 -14.92 -15.96 -13.10
N ILE A 76 -14.16 -16.90 -13.65
CA ILE A 76 -13.95 -17.11 -15.09
C ILE A 76 -14.53 -18.46 -15.53
N ARG A 77 -15.07 -18.53 -16.75
CA ARG A 77 -15.77 -19.73 -17.28
C ARG A 77 -14.98 -20.54 -18.31
N ASP A 78 -14.12 -19.88 -19.07
CA ASP A 78 -13.42 -20.47 -20.22
C ASP A 78 -12.04 -19.83 -20.44
N PHE A 79 -11.31 -20.35 -21.43
CA PHE A 79 -9.98 -19.88 -21.78
C PHE A 79 -9.96 -18.47 -22.39
N GLU A 80 -11.06 -18.02 -23.00
CA GLU A 80 -11.14 -16.68 -23.59
C GLU A 80 -11.15 -15.63 -22.49
N GLU A 81 -12.04 -15.80 -21.50
CA GLU A 81 -12.08 -14.96 -20.31
C GLU A 81 -10.77 -15.04 -19.48
N LEU A 82 -10.11 -16.21 -19.45
CA LEU A 82 -8.80 -16.40 -18.80
C LEU A 82 -7.71 -15.59 -19.50
N ALA A 83 -7.65 -15.67 -20.83
CA ALA A 83 -6.69 -14.94 -21.64
C ALA A 83 -6.89 -13.42 -21.54
N GLU A 84 -8.15 -12.96 -21.50
CA GLU A 84 -8.49 -11.56 -21.23
C GLU A 84 -7.97 -11.10 -19.87
N PHE A 85 -8.30 -11.85 -18.80
CA PHE A 85 -7.85 -11.53 -17.45
C PHE A 85 -6.31 -11.50 -17.35
N ALA A 86 -5.63 -12.47 -17.97
CA ALA A 86 -4.17 -12.55 -17.97
C ALA A 86 -3.54 -11.31 -18.63
N ARG A 87 -4.05 -10.89 -19.79
CA ARG A 87 -3.58 -9.67 -20.47
C ARG A 87 -3.78 -8.42 -19.61
N ASP A 88 -4.99 -8.21 -19.09
CA ASP A 88 -5.33 -7.04 -18.27
C ASP A 88 -4.51 -6.99 -16.97
N SER A 89 -4.15 -8.16 -16.46
CA SER A 89 -3.34 -8.32 -15.25
C SER A 89 -1.83 -8.23 -15.49
N GLN A 90 -1.39 -7.96 -16.73
CA GLN A 90 0.03 -7.87 -17.11
C GLN A 90 0.81 -9.20 -16.95
N PHE A 91 0.14 -10.33 -17.09
CA PHE A 91 0.78 -11.64 -17.17
C PHE A 91 1.65 -11.77 -18.44
N PRO A 92 2.81 -12.45 -18.43
CA PRO A 92 3.41 -13.23 -17.32
C PRO A 92 4.36 -12.44 -16.41
N SER A 93 4.61 -11.16 -16.69
CA SER A 93 5.46 -10.32 -15.84
C SER A 93 4.94 -10.25 -14.40
N HIS A 94 3.62 -10.34 -14.25
CA HIS A 94 2.91 -10.47 -12.98
C HIS A 94 2.35 -11.88 -12.88
N ALA A 95 2.58 -12.55 -11.76
CA ALA A 95 2.06 -13.90 -11.58
C ALA A 95 0.55 -13.89 -11.26
N LEU A 96 -0.09 -15.04 -11.46
CA LEU A 96 -1.49 -15.26 -11.10
C LEU A 96 -1.64 -16.32 -10.01
N ILE A 97 -2.75 -16.25 -9.30
CA ILE A 97 -3.25 -17.28 -8.39
C ILE A 97 -4.55 -17.84 -8.97
N VAL A 98 -4.67 -19.16 -8.99
CA VAL A 98 -5.80 -19.87 -9.58
C VAL A 98 -6.31 -20.91 -8.58
N ARG A 99 -7.63 -20.97 -8.41
CA ARG A 99 -8.32 -21.99 -7.59
C ARG A 99 -9.72 -22.29 -8.14
N PRO A 100 -10.36 -23.41 -7.74
CA PRO A 100 -11.79 -23.61 -7.98
C PRO A 100 -12.62 -22.44 -7.45
N ASN A 101 -13.79 -22.17 -8.06
CA ASN A 101 -14.60 -20.99 -7.69
C ASN A 101 -15.10 -21.09 -6.25
N GLN A 102 -15.59 -22.27 -5.85
CA GLN A 102 -15.86 -22.61 -4.46
C GLN A 102 -14.60 -23.08 -3.75
N TRP A 103 -14.55 -22.93 -2.42
CA TRP A 103 -13.49 -23.55 -1.63
C TRP A 103 -13.72 -25.06 -1.50
N ASN A 104 -12.67 -25.84 -1.73
CA ASN A 104 -12.63 -27.29 -1.53
C ASN A 104 -11.96 -27.64 -0.19
N ASP A 105 -12.18 -28.86 0.26
CA ASP A 105 -11.45 -29.47 1.38
C ASP A 105 -10.84 -30.82 0.92
N PRO A 106 -9.50 -30.96 0.82
CA PRO A 106 -8.50 -29.93 1.07
C PRO A 106 -8.52 -28.81 0.01
N PRO A 107 -8.04 -27.59 0.33
CA PRO A 107 -8.08 -26.46 -0.59
C PRO A 107 -7.09 -26.66 -1.74
N ILE A 108 -7.60 -26.57 -2.97
CA ILE A 108 -6.79 -26.49 -4.18
C ILE A 108 -6.45 -25.02 -4.44
N LEU A 109 -5.15 -24.70 -4.53
CA LEU A 109 -4.69 -23.33 -4.69
C LEU A 109 -3.32 -23.30 -5.37
N PHE A 110 -3.29 -22.82 -6.61
CA PHE A 110 -2.07 -22.63 -7.38
C PHE A 110 -1.63 -21.17 -7.27
N LYS A 111 -0.36 -20.93 -6.93
CA LYS A 111 0.18 -19.59 -6.65
C LYS A 111 1.46 -19.36 -7.45
N GLY A 112 1.76 -18.11 -7.78
CA GLY A 112 3.00 -17.76 -8.46
C GLY A 112 3.08 -18.31 -9.90
N ILE A 113 1.94 -18.51 -10.56
CA ILE A 113 1.88 -18.97 -11.95
C ILE A 113 2.44 -17.89 -12.86
N GLN A 114 3.48 -18.20 -13.64
CA GLN A 114 4.18 -17.26 -14.54
C GLN A 114 4.40 -17.80 -15.96
N THR A 115 3.82 -18.96 -16.31
CA THR A 115 3.89 -19.51 -17.67
C THR A 115 2.50 -19.88 -18.18
N ILE A 116 2.32 -19.84 -19.50
CA ILE A 116 1.01 -20.11 -20.12
C ILE A 116 0.62 -21.58 -19.85
N GLU A 117 1.58 -22.49 -19.93
CA GLU A 117 1.37 -23.93 -19.74
C GLU A 117 0.86 -24.22 -18.31
N SER A 118 1.52 -23.64 -17.30
CA SER A 118 1.11 -23.79 -15.90
C SER A 118 -0.23 -23.10 -15.60
N LEU A 119 -0.56 -22.01 -16.31
CA LEU A 119 -1.84 -21.32 -16.19
C LEU A 119 -2.98 -22.18 -16.74
N GLU A 120 -2.80 -22.76 -17.92
CA GLU A 120 -3.78 -23.64 -18.56
C GLU A 120 -4.01 -24.92 -17.72
N GLU A 121 -2.94 -25.54 -17.22
CA GLU A 121 -3.03 -26.70 -16.35
C GLU A 121 -3.80 -26.38 -15.06
N ALA A 122 -3.42 -25.31 -14.36
CA ALA A 122 -4.09 -24.87 -13.13
C ALA A 122 -5.57 -24.55 -13.38
N PHE A 123 -5.91 -23.96 -14.53
CA PHE A 123 -7.28 -23.66 -14.92
C PHE A 123 -8.10 -24.95 -15.12
N VAL A 124 -7.59 -25.92 -15.88
CA VAL A 124 -8.29 -27.19 -16.13
C VAL A 124 -8.52 -27.95 -14.83
N ILE A 125 -7.48 -28.08 -13.99
CA ILE A 125 -7.59 -28.75 -12.69
C ILE A 125 -8.64 -28.05 -11.82
N SER A 126 -8.55 -26.72 -11.70
CA SER A 126 -9.47 -25.93 -10.88
C SER A 126 -10.91 -26.02 -11.36
N ARG A 127 -11.12 -25.98 -12.68
CA ARG A 127 -12.44 -26.09 -13.31
C ARG A 127 -13.07 -27.46 -13.06
N ASN A 128 -12.27 -28.51 -13.07
CA ASN A 128 -12.73 -29.88 -12.79
C ASN A 128 -13.13 -30.10 -11.33
N HIS A 129 -12.59 -29.31 -10.42
CA HIS A 129 -12.92 -29.37 -8.99
C HIS A 129 -13.95 -28.31 -8.55
N SER A 130 -14.45 -27.48 -9.47
CA SER A 130 -15.49 -26.49 -9.19
C SER A 130 -16.87 -27.01 -9.61
N ALA A 131 -17.85 -26.97 -8.69
CA ALA A 131 -19.19 -27.51 -8.93
C ALA A 131 -19.94 -26.76 -10.04
N ASP A 132 -19.69 -25.45 -10.16
CA ASP A 132 -20.26 -24.58 -11.20
C ASP A 132 -19.40 -24.47 -12.47
N ARG A 133 -18.32 -25.25 -12.57
CA ARG A 133 -17.35 -25.24 -13.68
C ARG A 133 -16.72 -23.86 -13.93
N ARG A 134 -16.72 -22.97 -12.93
CA ARG A 134 -16.00 -21.69 -12.93
C ARG A 134 -14.67 -21.81 -12.20
N VAL A 135 -13.77 -20.88 -12.45
CA VAL A 135 -12.45 -20.80 -11.83
C VAL A 135 -12.27 -19.41 -11.25
N TRP A 136 -11.79 -19.32 -10.01
CA TRP A 136 -11.42 -18.06 -9.42
C TRP A 136 -9.97 -17.75 -9.78
N VAL A 137 -9.74 -16.60 -10.39
CA VAL A 137 -8.41 -16.13 -10.78
C VAL A 137 -8.20 -14.76 -10.16
N GLU A 138 -7.03 -14.57 -9.56
CA GLU A 138 -6.62 -13.29 -8.96
C GLU A 138 -5.15 -12.98 -9.29
N THR A 139 -4.82 -11.70 -9.29
CA THR A 139 -3.43 -11.28 -9.43
C THR A 139 -2.64 -11.67 -8.20
N ASP A 140 -1.45 -12.25 -8.41
CA ASP A 140 -0.57 -12.56 -7.30
C ASP A 140 0.08 -11.28 -6.79
N MET A 141 -0.50 -10.71 -5.74
CA MET A 141 -0.02 -9.45 -5.19
C MET A 141 1.22 -9.62 -4.29
N ARG A 142 1.87 -10.79 -4.23
CA ARG A 142 3.12 -10.93 -3.47
C ARG A 142 4.26 -10.19 -4.19
N ALA A 143 5.08 -9.45 -3.45
CA ALA A 143 6.07 -8.54 -4.04
C ALA A 143 7.00 -9.23 -5.05
N ASN A 144 7.50 -10.43 -4.73
CA ASN A 144 8.37 -11.20 -5.63
C ASN A 144 7.69 -11.69 -6.92
N HIS A 145 6.37 -11.55 -7.03
CA HIS A 145 5.55 -11.96 -8.18
C HIS A 145 4.87 -10.78 -8.89
N ASN A 146 5.08 -9.55 -8.40
CA ASN A 146 4.36 -8.37 -8.87
C ASN A 146 5.30 -7.17 -8.99
N PRO A 147 5.90 -6.95 -10.19
CA PRO A 147 6.81 -5.84 -10.44
C PRO A 147 6.19 -4.46 -10.16
N THR A 148 4.89 -4.27 -10.43
CA THR A 148 4.19 -3.02 -10.11
C THR A 148 4.18 -2.76 -8.61
N ARG A 149 3.83 -3.75 -7.79
CA ARG A 149 3.90 -3.65 -6.33
C ARG A 149 5.33 -3.42 -5.84
N MET A 150 6.34 -4.07 -6.44
CA MET A 150 7.74 -3.82 -6.08
C MET A 150 8.14 -2.36 -6.29
N GLN A 151 7.64 -1.71 -7.35
CA GLN A 151 7.87 -0.30 -7.58
C GLN A 151 7.19 0.57 -6.51
N VAL A 152 5.97 0.25 -6.09
CA VAL A 152 5.28 0.97 -4.98
C VAL A 152 6.03 0.79 -3.66
N LEU A 153 6.47 -0.43 -3.36
CA LEU A 153 7.32 -0.72 -2.18
C LEU A 153 8.64 0.04 -2.21
N ARG A 154 9.26 0.20 -3.38
CA ARG A 154 10.46 1.03 -3.57
C ARG A 154 10.17 2.49 -3.24
N GLU A 155 9.06 3.04 -3.72
CA GLU A 155 8.65 4.42 -3.42
C GLU A 155 8.40 4.62 -1.91
N ALA A 156 7.73 3.67 -1.26
CA ALA A 156 7.55 3.68 0.20
C ALA A 156 8.89 3.61 0.95
N SER A 157 9.80 2.74 0.50
CA SER A 157 11.13 2.55 1.10
C SER A 157 11.99 3.80 0.94
N GLN A 158 11.91 4.49 -0.20
CA GLN A 158 12.62 5.75 -0.40
C GLN A 158 12.12 6.84 0.54
N LYS A 159 10.81 6.91 0.80
CA LYS A 159 10.25 7.85 1.80
C LYS A 159 10.77 7.56 3.20
N LEU A 160 10.83 6.28 3.58
CA LEU A 160 11.42 5.87 4.86
C LEU A 160 12.89 6.25 4.96
N ALA A 161 13.68 5.93 3.93
CA ALA A 161 15.10 6.25 3.88
C ALA A 161 15.35 7.76 3.99
N ASN A 162 14.59 8.58 3.26
CA ASN A 162 14.69 10.04 3.31
C ASN A 162 14.36 10.58 4.71
N ARG A 163 13.32 10.05 5.38
CA ARG A 163 12.99 10.41 6.77
C ARG A 163 14.12 10.02 7.71
N LEU A 164 14.63 8.79 7.64
CA LEU A 164 15.72 8.32 8.50
C LEU A 164 17.03 9.07 8.27
N ALA A 165 17.30 9.54 7.05
CA ALA A 165 18.45 10.37 6.74
C ALA A 165 18.34 11.82 7.26
N THR A 166 17.16 12.22 7.74
CA THR A 166 16.90 13.58 8.21
C THR A 166 16.89 13.63 9.74
N ALA A 167 17.83 14.38 10.31
CA ALA A 167 17.97 14.54 11.76
C ALA A 167 16.98 15.58 12.32
N CYS A 168 16.45 15.32 13.51
CA CYS A 168 15.65 16.27 14.26
C CYS A 168 16.48 17.50 14.66
N PRO A 169 15.97 18.74 14.46
CA PRO A 169 16.71 19.95 14.84
C PRO A 169 16.87 20.12 16.36
N VAL A 170 16.11 19.39 17.18
CA VAL A 170 16.12 19.50 18.65
C VAL A 170 16.94 18.40 19.32
N CYS A 171 16.76 17.15 18.91
CA CYS A 171 17.41 16.00 19.57
C CYS A 171 18.36 15.21 18.66
N SER A 172 18.56 15.66 17.42
CA SER A 172 19.38 15.01 16.40
C SER A 172 18.98 13.57 16.05
N ASN A 173 17.86 13.05 16.56
CA ASN A 173 17.38 11.71 16.23
C ASN A 173 16.99 11.64 14.74
N PRO A 174 17.30 10.54 14.03
CA PRO A 174 16.83 10.33 12.67
C PRO A 174 15.30 10.22 12.61
N GLY A 175 14.74 10.42 11.42
CA GLY A 175 13.29 10.29 11.20
C GLY A 175 12.53 11.62 11.22
N TRP A 176 13.20 12.76 11.29
CA TRP A 176 12.54 14.06 11.17
C TRP A 176 11.92 14.22 9.79
N GLY A 177 10.69 14.73 9.72
CA GLY A 177 10.00 14.90 8.44
C GLY A 177 8.49 15.02 8.58
N SER A 178 7.83 15.19 7.43
CA SER A 178 6.38 15.26 7.31
C SER A 178 5.69 14.09 8.00
N ALA A 179 4.79 14.41 8.94
CA ALA A 179 4.01 13.44 9.71
C ALA A 179 2.51 13.58 9.43
N ARG A 180 2.03 14.81 9.20
CA ARG A 180 0.64 15.06 8.81
C ARG A 180 0.51 16.31 7.97
N ILE A 181 -0.60 16.38 7.26
CA ILE A 181 -1.05 17.57 6.55
C ILE A 181 -2.20 18.20 7.32
N GLU A 182 -2.07 19.47 7.67
CA GLU A 182 -3.19 20.26 8.17
C GLU A 182 -3.88 20.90 6.96
N ARG A 183 -5.12 20.50 6.67
CA ARG A 183 -5.94 21.04 5.56
C ARG A 183 -6.59 22.37 5.95
N GLY A 184 -7.30 23.01 5.03
CA GLY A 184 -8.02 24.26 5.26
C GLY A 184 -7.34 25.48 4.67
N LEU A 185 -6.66 25.34 3.53
CA LEU A 185 -6.15 26.49 2.79
C LEU A 185 -7.33 27.40 2.41
N PRO A 186 -7.34 28.70 2.78
CA PRO A 186 -8.51 29.55 2.61
C PRO A 186 -8.76 29.88 1.14
N CYS A 187 -10.02 29.81 0.70
CA CYS A 187 -10.40 30.27 -0.64
C CYS A 187 -10.11 31.77 -0.82
N GLN A 188 -9.50 32.15 -1.95
CA GLN A 188 -9.15 33.55 -2.21
C GLN A 188 -10.37 34.49 -2.32
N TRP A 189 -11.56 33.98 -2.66
CA TRP A 189 -12.77 34.81 -2.78
C TRP A 189 -13.59 34.89 -1.50
N CYS A 190 -13.88 33.74 -0.88
CA CYS A 190 -14.84 33.66 0.22
C CYS A 190 -14.24 33.22 1.55
N GLN A 191 -12.92 32.96 1.61
CA GLN A 191 -12.18 32.51 2.79
C GLN A 191 -12.63 31.16 3.40
N THR A 192 -13.59 30.48 2.79
CA THR A 192 -13.99 29.13 3.21
C THR A 192 -12.77 28.19 3.18
N PRO A 193 -12.49 27.45 4.27
CA PRO A 193 -11.42 26.44 4.30
C PRO A 193 -11.67 25.37 3.22
N THR A 194 -10.65 25.09 2.43
CA THR A 194 -10.70 24.05 1.38
C THR A 194 -10.05 22.74 1.84
N GLU A 195 -10.26 21.67 1.09
CA GLU A 195 -9.56 20.40 1.31
C GLU A 195 -8.06 20.47 1.00
N LEU A 196 -7.55 21.57 0.43
CA LEU A 196 -6.14 21.70 0.14
C LEU A 196 -5.31 21.85 1.43
N ALA A 197 -4.10 21.29 1.40
CA ALA A 197 -3.11 21.44 2.47
C ALA A 197 -2.87 22.92 2.77
N ARG A 198 -2.94 23.31 4.04
CA ARG A 198 -2.55 24.63 4.54
C ARG A 198 -1.14 24.60 5.09
N TYR A 199 -0.84 23.59 5.90
CA TYR A 199 0.49 23.37 6.47
C TYR A 199 0.90 21.91 6.33
N GLU A 200 2.19 21.70 6.18
CA GLU A 200 2.81 20.40 6.40
C GLU A 200 3.42 20.40 7.80
N VAL A 201 2.99 19.47 8.65
CA VAL A 201 3.54 19.36 10.00
C VAL A 201 4.60 18.29 10.02
N TRP A 202 5.81 18.73 10.33
CA TRP A 202 6.95 17.86 10.52
C TRP A 202 7.06 17.46 11.99
N CYS A 203 7.38 16.20 12.27
CA CYS A 203 7.45 15.67 13.64
C CYS A 203 8.63 14.72 13.82
N CYS A 204 9.25 14.78 15.00
CA CYS A 204 10.31 13.86 15.42
C CYS A 204 9.69 12.60 16.04
N PRO A 205 10.07 11.39 15.60
CA PRO A 205 9.52 10.15 16.15
C PRO A 205 9.98 9.86 17.58
N LYS A 206 11.02 10.55 18.09
CA LYS A 206 11.58 10.34 19.43
C LYS A 206 11.16 11.41 20.45
N CYS A 207 11.45 12.68 20.17
CA CYS A 207 11.17 13.76 21.13
C CYS A 207 9.81 14.44 20.91
N HIS A 208 9.07 14.04 19.86
CA HIS A 208 7.77 14.61 19.49
C HIS A 208 7.74 16.12 19.25
N PHE A 209 8.92 16.74 19.08
CA PHE A 209 8.99 18.12 18.58
C PHE A 209 8.21 18.21 17.27
N GLU A 210 7.48 19.29 17.07
CA GLU A 210 6.70 19.53 15.85
C GLU A 210 7.01 20.91 15.27
N GLN A 211 7.03 20.99 13.95
CA GLN A 211 7.18 22.24 13.22
C GLN A 211 6.14 22.31 12.11
N ARG A 212 5.35 23.38 12.11
CA ARG A 212 4.44 23.71 11.02
C ARG A 212 5.22 24.43 9.93
N ASN A 213 5.28 23.81 8.76
CA ASN A 213 5.87 24.41 7.58
C ASN A 213 4.75 24.88 6.63
N PRO A 214 4.88 26.07 6.02
CA PRO A 214 4.00 26.45 4.93
C PRO A 214 4.15 25.48 3.76
N ARG A 215 3.19 25.51 2.83
CA ARG A 215 3.27 24.71 1.61
C ARG A 215 4.58 25.00 0.86
N SER A 216 5.19 23.95 0.31
CA SER A 216 6.41 24.06 -0.49
C SER A 216 6.21 24.87 -1.78
N ASP A 217 4.98 24.97 -2.29
CA ASP A 217 4.62 25.79 -3.45
C ASP A 217 4.38 27.27 -3.11
N GLY A 218 4.51 27.67 -1.84
CA GLY A 218 4.36 29.05 -1.38
C GLY A 218 2.92 29.58 -1.39
N ARG A 219 1.91 28.77 -1.77
CA ARG A 219 0.53 29.23 -1.85
C ARG A 219 -0.05 29.47 -0.45
N THR A 220 -0.69 30.62 -0.28
CA THR A 220 -1.38 30.99 0.97
C THR A 220 -2.90 30.94 0.84
N THR A 221 -3.41 30.86 -0.39
CA THR A 221 -4.83 30.79 -0.73
C THR A 221 -5.11 29.69 -1.75
N ALA A 222 -6.35 29.23 -1.79
CA ALA A 222 -6.88 28.29 -2.76
C ALA A 222 -7.66 29.01 -3.87
N GLU A 223 -7.52 28.53 -5.10
CA GLU A 223 -8.36 28.95 -6.23
C GLU A 223 -9.83 28.56 -5.96
N PRO A 224 -10.81 29.39 -6.39
CA PRO A 224 -12.24 29.15 -6.16
C PRO A 224 -12.74 27.81 -6.70
N GLY A 225 -12.11 27.28 -7.77
CA GLY A 225 -12.42 25.96 -8.31
C GLY A 225 -12.16 24.79 -7.36
N ASN A 226 -11.37 24.98 -6.29
CA ASN A 226 -11.14 23.99 -5.24
C ASN A 226 -11.96 24.28 -3.97
N CYS A 227 -12.81 25.30 -3.99
CA CYS A 227 -13.58 25.71 -2.82
C CYS A 227 -14.96 25.05 -2.83
N PRO A 228 -15.35 24.30 -1.78
CA PRO A 228 -16.67 23.64 -1.73
C PRO A 228 -17.85 24.62 -1.70
N ARG A 229 -17.59 25.90 -1.44
CA ARG A 229 -18.62 26.96 -1.48
C ARG A 229 -18.69 27.69 -2.82
N CYS A 230 -17.56 27.89 -3.49
CA CYS A 230 -17.52 28.60 -4.78
C CYS A 230 -17.69 27.66 -5.97
N ASN A 231 -17.31 26.39 -5.81
CA ASN A 231 -17.43 25.30 -6.77
C ASN A 231 -17.91 24.04 -6.03
N PRO A 232 -19.20 24.00 -5.64
CA PRO A 232 -19.80 22.85 -4.93
C PRO A 232 -19.85 21.59 -5.79
#